data_AF-A0A0W7TKS8-F1
#
_entry.id   AF-A0A0W7TKS8-F1
#
_cell.length_a   1.000
_cell.length_b   1.000
_cell.length_c   1.000
_cell.angle_alpha   90.00
_cell.angle_beta   90.00
_cell.angle_gamma   90.00
#
_symmetry.space_group_name_H-M   'P 1'
#
loop_
_entity.id
_entity.type
_entity.pdbx_description
1 polymer ?
#
loop_
_entity_poly.entity_id
_entity_poly.type
_entity_poly.pdbx_seq_one_letter_code
_entity_poly.pdbx_strand_id
1 'polypeptide(L)'
;MNDNEELTAVFAEVGKKYGFETVKAEFMSCRDFKVRWQMSYRWADFKVSDYMRNAPREAVESLANTIFGKMVSGEDSVYEKIIIDYVSSPKFVETYQRCTSGGTGT
;
A
#
# COMPACT_ATOMS: atom_id res chain seq x y z
N MET A 1 -10.53 13.56 -10.49
CA MET A 1 -10.03 12.18 -10.34
C MET A 1 -9.84 11.96 -8.86
N ASN A 2 -10.56 11.03 -8.26
CA ASN A 2 -10.41 10.69 -6.84
C ASN A 2 -9.09 9.94 -6.63
N ASP A 3 -8.42 10.13 -5.49
CA ASP A 3 -7.18 9.41 -5.15
C ASP A 3 -7.34 7.88 -5.25
N ASN A 4 -8.53 7.36 -4.88
CA ASN A 4 -8.86 5.94 -4.99
C ASN A 4 -8.95 5.45 -6.45
N GLU A 5 -9.38 6.31 -7.38
CA GLU A 5 -9.44 5.95 -8.80
C GLU A 5 -8.04 5.85 -9.40
N GLU A 6 -7.14 6.77 -9.03
CA GLU A 6 -5.74 6.71 -9.45
C GLU A 6 -5.03 5.47 -8.87
N LEU A 7 -5.24 5.20 -7.58
CA LEU A 7 -4.73 3.99 -6.93
C LEU A 7 -5.25 2.72 -7.62
N THR A 8 -6.55 2.66 -7.90
CA THR A 8 -7.17 1.54 -8.63
C THR A 8 -6.58 1.40 -10.03
N ALA A 9 -6.37 2.50 -10.76
CA ALA A 9 -5.80 2.45 -12.09
C ALA A 9 -4.38 1.85 -12.09
N VAL A 10 -3.53 2.29 -11.16
CA VAL A 10 -2.17 1.75 -10.98
C VAL A 10 -2.19 0.26 -10.63
N PHE A 11 -3.00 -0.11 -9.63
CA PHE A 11 -3.11 -1.52 -9.20
C PHE A 11 -3.71 -2.41 -10.29
N ALA A 12 -4.65 -1.91 -11.10
CA ALA A 12 -5.23 -2.65 -12.21
C ALA A 12 -4.23 -2.83 -13.36
N GLU A 13 -3.41 -1.82 -13.65
CA GLU A 13 -2.37 -1.91 -14.68
C GLU A 13 -1.31 -2.97 -14.31
N VAL A 14 -0.88 -2.98 -13.05
CA VAL A 14 0.04 -4.00 -12.54
C VAL A 14 -0.64 -5.36 -12.49
N GLY A 15 -1.85 -5.47 -11.92
CA GLY A 15 -2.57 -6.73 -11.75
C GLY A 15 -2.84 -7.46 -13.07
N LYS A 16 -3.04 -6.74 -14.18
CA LYS A 16 -3.15 -7.32 -15.52
C LYS A 16 -1.90 -8.12 -15.92
N LYS A 17 -0.70 -7.66 -15.53
CA LYS A 17 0.56 -8.37 -15.81
C LYS A 17 0.62 -9.73 -15.10
N TYR A 18 -0.09 -9.86 -13.98
CA TYR A 18 -0.19 -11.08 -13.17
C TYR A 18 -1.45 -11.91 -13.46
N GLY A 19 -2.30 -11.50 -14.41
CA GLY A 19 -3.51 -12.22 -14.81
C GLY A 19 -4.78 -11.87 -14.05
N PHE A 20 -4.79 -10.80 -13.26
CA PHE A 20 -6.00 -10.30 -12.59
C PHE A 20 -6.83 -9.42 -13.54
N GLU A 21 -8.11 -9.72 -13.67
CA GLU A 21 -9.04 -9.01 -14.56
C GLU A 21 -9.73 -7.86 -13.84
N THR A 22 -10.11 -8.08 -12.58
CA THR A 22 -10.84 -7.10 -11.77
C THR A 22 -10.01 -6.72 -10.56
N VAL A 23 -9.46 -5.51 -10.56
CA VAL A 23 -8.70 -4.99 -9.43
C VAL A 23 -9.40 -3.74 -8.91
N LYS A 24 -9.56 -3.68 -7.59
CA LYS A 24 -10.05 -2.50 -6.87
C LYS A 24 -9.08 -2.15 -5.78
N ALA A 25 -8.78 -0.87 -5.62
CA ALA A 25 -7.92 -0.40 -4.55
C ALA A 25 -8.47 0.90 -3.98
N GLU A 26 -8.49 0.99 -2.64
CA GLU A 26 -8.92 2.21 -1.95
C GLU A 26 -7.99 2.53 -0.79
N PHE A 27 -7.92 3.83 -0.49
CA PHE A 27 -7.26 4.30 0.70
C PHE A 27 -8.13 4.06 1.93
N MET A 28 -7.58 3.39 2.92
CA MET A 28 -8.16 3.18 4.23
C MET A 28 -7.43 4.05 5.25
N SER A 29 -8.17 4.77 6.08
CA SER A 29 -7.56 5.46 7.21
C SER A 29 -7.11 4.46 8.27
N CYS A 30 -5.80 4.39 8.50
CA CYS A 30 -5.20 3.50 9.48
C CYS A 30 -4.09 4.22 10.25
N ARG A 31 -3.93 3.89 11.53
CA ARG A 31 -2.90 4.48 12.40
C ARG A 31 -1.49 3.99 12.10
N ASP A 32 -1.38 2.92 11.33
CA ASP A 32 -0.14 2.24 10.98
C ASP A 32 -0.07 1.99 9.47
N PHE A 33 1.15 1.85 8.94
CA PHE A 33 1.35 1.48 7.55
C PHE A 33 0.95 0.02 7.34
N LYS A 34 -0.20 -0.19 6.69
CA LYS A 34 -0.72 -1.51 6.43
C LYS A 34 -1.37 -1.58 5.07
N VAL A 35 -1.17 -2.72 4.42
CA VAL A 35 -1.92 -3.09 3.23
C VAL A 35 -2.68 -4.36 3.56
N ARG A 36 -3.97 -4.36 3.25
CA ARG A 36 -4.80 -5.55 3.30
C ARG A 36 -5.27 -5.86 1.90
N TRP A 37 -5.30 -7.13 1.56
CA TRP A 37 -5.83 -7.56 0.29
C TRP A 37 -6.74 -8.76 0.48
N GLN A 38 -7.73 -8.85 -0.40
CA GLN A 38 -8.53 -10.04 -0.58
C GLN A 38 -8.48 -10.41 -2.05
N MET A 39 -8.14 -11.66 -2.33
CA MET A 39 -8.11 -12.17 -3.70
C MET A 39 -9.04 -13.37 -3.85
N SER A 40 -9.56 -13.55 -5.05
CA SER A 40 -10.23 -14.78 -5.46
C SER A 40 -10.14 -14.91 -6.97
N TYR A 41 -9.68 -16.07 -7.44
CA TYR A 41 -9.50 -16.45 -8.85
C TYR A 41 -9.00 -15.34 -9.80
N ARG A 42 -9.89 -14.44 -10.25
CA ARG A 42 -9.60 -13.38 -11.23
C ARG A 42 -9.83 -11.95 -10.71
N TRP A 43 -10.16 -11.79 -9.43
CA TRP A 43 -10.35 -10.49 -8.81
C TRP A 43 -9.49 -10.29 -7.56
N ALA A 44 -9.10 -9.05 -7.33
CA ALA A 44 -8.37 -8.62 -6.14
C ALA A 44 -8.90 -7.27 -5.64
N ASP A 45 -9.13 -7.18 -4.34
CA ASP A 45 -9.52 -5.97 -3.62
C ASP A 45 -8.41 -5.58 -2.65
N PHE A 46 -8.00 -4.31 -2.65
CA PHE A 46 -6.92 -3.79 -1.84
C PHE A 46 -7.39 -2.62 -0.97
N LYS A 47 -7.03 -2.68 0.31
CA LYS A 47 -7.10 -1.56 1.24
C LYS A 47 -5.68 -1.12 1.56
N VAL A 48 -5.30 0.05 1.09
CA VAL A 48 -3.97 0.63 1.30
C VAL A 48 -4.08 1.74 2.34
N SER A 49 -3.20 1.81 3.33
CA SER A 49 -3.21 2.95 4.27
C SER A 49 -3.14 4.29 3.52
N ASP A 50 -3.90 5.28 3.99
CA ASP A 50 -3.93 6.64 3.42
C ASP A 50 -2.55 7.32 3.37
N TYR A 51 -1.58 6.79 4.10
CA TYR A 51 -0.19 7.24 4.10
C TYR A 51 0.48 7.14 2.72
N MET A 52 -0.01 6.25 1.85
CA MET A 52 0.44 6.12 0.46
C MET A 52 -0.24 7.11 -0.49
N ARG A 53 -1.20 7.91 -0.03
CA ARG A 53 -1.89 8.90 -0.88
C ARG A 53 -0.93 9.95 -1.44
N ASN A 54 0.05 10.36 -0.65
CA ASN A 54 1.07 11.32 -1.07
C ASN A 54 2.33 10.65 -1.65
N ALA A 55 2.31 9.34 -1.84
CA ALA A 55 3.47 8.61 -2.37
C ALA A 55 3.59 8.87 -3.88
N PRO A 56 4.82 8.93 -4.41
CA PRO A 56 5.01 9.00 -5.86
C PRO A 56 4.46 7.73 -6.51
N ARG A 57 3.94 7.87 -7.74
CA ARG A 57 3.35 6.77 -8.51
C ARG A 57 4.28 5.55 -8.58
N GLU A 58 5.58 5.76 -8.73
CA GLU A 58 6.59 4.70 -8.74
C GLU A 58 6.60 3.84 -7.46
N ALA A 59 6.42 4.46 -6.29
CA ALA A 59 6.32 3.74 -5.02
C ALA A 59 5.02 2.92 -4.93
N VAL A 60 3.91 3.46 -5.48
CA VAL A 60 2.62 2.74 -5.55
C VAL A 60 2.70 1.56 -6.52
N GLU A 61 3.34 1.74 -7.68
CA GLU A 61 3.57 0.69 -8.67
C GLU A 61 4.46 -0.43 -8.12
N SER A 62 5.56 -0.06 -7.46
CA SER A 62 6.45 -1.00 -6.77
C SER A 62 5.69 -1.80 -5.70
N LEU A 63 4.78 -1.14 -4.96
CA LEU A 63 3.99 -1.78 -3.91
C LEU A 63 3.05 -2.82 -4.51
N ALA A 64 2.34 -2.43 -5.57
CA ALA A 64 1.45 -3.33 -6.29
C ALA A 64 2.22 -4.54 -6.84
N ASN A 65 3.38 -4.34 -7.49
CA ASN A 65 4.20 -5.44 -8.02
C ASN A 65 4.64 -6.41 -6.92
N THR A 66 5.08 -5.87 -5.78
CA THR A 66 5.49 -6.70 -4.64
C THR A 66 4.33 -7.55 -4.13
N ILE A 67 3.14 -6.97 -3.97
CA ILE A 67 1.99 -7.70 -3.43
C ILE A 67 1.46 -8.73 -4.44
N PHE A 68 1.32 -8.36 -5.72
CA PHE A 68 0.90 -9.31 -6.75
C PHE A 68 1.92 -10.43 -6.95
N GLY A 69 3.22 -10.12 -6.90
CA GLY A 69 4.29 -11.11 -6.87
C GLY A 69 4.14 -12.08 -5.70
N LYS A 70 3.93 -11.55 -4.48
CA LYS A 70 3.67 -12.36 -3.29
C LYS A 70 2.42 -13.24 -3.42
N MET A 71 1.34 -12.72 -4.02
CA MET A 71 0.10 -13.48 -4.25
C MET A 71 0.31 -14.66 -5.19
N VAL A 72 1.07 -14.46 -6.27
CA VAL A 72 1.26 -15.48 -7.33
C VAL A 72 2.36 -16.47 -6.97
N SER A 73 3.47 -15.99 -6.43
CA SER A 73 4.62 -16.83 -6.06
C SER A 73 4.44 -17.53 -4.71
N GLY A 74 3.60 -17.00 -3.82
CA GLY A 74 3.42 -17.52 -2.46
C GLY A 74 4.62 -17.29 -1.52
N GLU A 75 5.69 -16.68 -2.01
CA GLU A 75 6.89 -16.32 -1.25
C GLU A 75 6.85 -14.86 -0.79
N ASP A 76 7.41 -14.61 0.39
CA ASP A 76 7.55 -13.25 0.92
C ASP A 76 8.57 -12.47 0.07
N SER A 77 8.06 -11.73 -0.91
CA SER A 77 8.88 -10.83 -1.73
C SER A 77 9.36 -9.65 -0.89
N VAL A 78 10.65 -9.35 -0.98
CA VAL A 78 11.27 -8.22 -0.28
C VAL A 78 10.71 -6.93 -0.86
N TYR A 79 10.11 -6.07 -0.02
CA TYR A 79 9.67 -4.74 -0.43
C TYR A 79 10.86 -3.96 -1.00
N GLU A 80 10.66 -3.30 -2.15
CA GLU A 80 11.73 -2.50 -2.74
C GLU A 80 12.17 -1.37 -1.81
N LYS A 81 13.47 -1.02 -1.89
CA LYS A 81 14.06 0.03 -1.04
C LYS A 81 13.32 1.36 -1.15
N ILE A 82 12.71 1.68 -2.29
CA ILE A 82 11.94 2.91 -2.48
C ILE A 82 10.74 3.01 -1.53
N ILE A 83 10.08 1.89 -1.24
CA ILE A 83 8.95 1.82 -0.30
C ILE A 83 9.47 1.86 1.12
N ILE A 84 10.55 1.11 1.40
CA ILE A 84 11.18 1.08 2.72
C ILE A 84 11.68 2.49 3.09
N ASP A 85 12.31 3.21 2.16
CA ASP A 85 12.80 4.57 2.37
C ASP A 85 11.66 5.57 2.59
N TYR A 86 10.58 5.46 1.80
CA TYR A 86 9.40 6.31 1.95
C TYR A 86 8.67 6.07 3.30
N VAL A 87 8.42 4.82 3.68
CA VAL A 87 7.74 4.48 4.94
C VAL A 87 8.63 4.71 6.17
N SER A 88 9.95 4.58 6.01
CA SER A 88 10.94 4.81 7.08
C SER A 88 11.41 6.27 7.16
N SER A 89 10.96 7.14 6.27
CA SER A 89 11.43 8.53 6.21
C SER A 89 10.93 9.33 7.43
N PRO A 90 11.76 10.15 8.08
CA PRO A 90 11.40 10.86 9.32
C PRO A 90 10.23 11.85 9.18
N LYS A 91 9.90 12.31 7.95
CA LYS A 91 8.67 13.09 7.67
C LYS A 91 7.38 12.30 7.92
N PHE A 92 7.46 10.97 7.88
CA PHE A 92 6.36 10.03 8.14
C PHE A 92 6.07 9.89 9.64
N VAL A 93 7.14 9.81 10.44
CA VAL A 93 7.09 9.72 11.92
C VAL A 93 6.50 11.00 12.52
N GLU A 94 6.91 12.17 12.04
CA GLU A 94 6.47 13.45 12.61
C GLU A 94 4.99 13.76 12.37
N THR A 95 4.42 13.28 11.27
CA THR A 95 3.02 13.53 10.89
C THR A 95 2.03 12.58 11.58
N TYR A 96 2.42 11.33 11.87
CA TYR A 96 1.48 10.30 12.33
C TYR A 96 1.83 9.58 13.66
N GLN A 97 3.06 9.67 14.19
CA GLN A 97 3.40 9.11 15.52
C GLN A 97 3.16 10.06 16.70
N ARG A 98 2.60 11.25 16.47
CA ARG A 98 2.34 12.23 17.54
C ARG A 98 1.14 11.92 18.45
N CYS A 99 0.68 10.68 18.51
CA CYS A 99 -0.39 10.26 19.44
C CYS A 99 0.04 9.17 20.44
N THR A 100 1.34 8.89 20.57
CA THR A 100 1.87 8.10 21.69
C THR A 100 2.97 8.88 22.43
N SER A 101 2.60 9.99 23.06
CA SER A 101 3.27 10.43 24.28
C SER A 101 2.19 10.89 25.25
N GLY A 102 1.92 10.03 26.21
CA GLY A 102 0.90 10.19 27.24
C GLY A 102 0.97 9.12 28.33
N GLY A 103 2.11 8.46 28.53
CA GLY A 103 2.62 8.16 29.87
C GLY A 103 3.73 9.17 30.09
N THR A 104 3.82 9.91 31.18
CA THR A 104 3.88 9.45 32.57
C THR A 104 3.72 10.62 33.55
N GLY A 105 3.34 10.32 34.79
CA GLY A 105 3.48 11.18 35.99
C GLY A 105 2.13 11.57 36.58
N THR A 106 1.78 11.30 37.83
CA THR A 106 2.48 10.80 39.04
C THR A 106 1.42 10.29 39.99
#